data_AF-A0A2G2WF80-F1
#
_entry.id   AF-A0A2G2WF80-F1
#
_cell.length_a   1.000
_cell.length_b   1.000
_cell.length_c   1.000
_cell.angle_alpha   90.00
_cell.angle_beta   90.00
_cell.angle_gamma   90.00
#
_symmetry.space_group_name_H-M   'P 1'
#
loop_
_entity.id
_entity.type
_entity.pdbx_description
1 polymer ?
#
loop_
_entity_poly.entity_id
_entity_poly.type
_entity_poly.pdbx_seq_one_letter_code
_entity_poly.pdbx_strand_id
1 'polypeptide(L)'
;MNSSFNSQNLQKYPNKKRLNQEQVKLLEASFESTKKLELQKKLQLSKELGVPPRQISIWYQNRRARWKNQNLENDYNALQLKLENALSEKMQLEKETEFLRGELQRANEMLIAINSGAQGQIREFSLSSSCCDQDVISYTSTTWVHTDHEVNYNLQFDELYAMIGVEEGSNKCYSTW
;
A
#
# COMPACT_ATOMS: atom_id res chain seq x y z
N MET A 1 3.38 38.25 64.21
CA MET A 1 4.42 37.22 64.27
C MET A 1 4.29 36.34 63.04
N ASN A 2 5.37 36.28 62.27
CA ASN A 2 5.50 35.57 61.00
C ASN A 2 5.18 34.07 61.14
N SER A 3 4.64 33.46 60.09
CA SER A 3 5.42 32.45 59.36
C SER A 3 4.84 32.22 57.97
N SER A 4 5.55 32.75 56.97
CA SER A 4 5.32 32.54 55.55
C SER A 4 5.63 31.10 55.18
N PHE A 5 4.64 30.34 54.71
CA PHE A 5 4.91 29.11 53.97
C PHE A 5 5.24 29.45 52.51
N ASN A 6 6.52 29.24 52.21
CA ASN A 6 7.20 29.54 50.97
C ASN A 6 6.65 28.67 49.82
N SER A 7 5.77 29.24 49.00
CA SER A 7 5.27 28.62 47.77
C SER A 7 6.24 28.89 46.61
N GLN A 8 7.42 28.28 46.66
CA GLN A 8 8.40 28.35 45.57
C GLN A 8 8.84 26.95 45.14
N ASN A 9 8.02 26.25 44.34
CA ASN A 9 8.49 25.36 43.27
C ASN A 9 7.33 24.84 42.39
N LEU A 10 6.66 25.73 41.65
CA LEU A 10 6.09 25.27 40.37
C LEU A 10 7.25 25.22 39.38
N GLN A 11 7.87 24.04 39.25
CA GLN A 11 8.70 23.67 38.11
C GLN A 11 7.94 24.06 36.84
N LYS A 12 8.35 25.20 36.27
CA LYS A 12 7.77 25.81 35.09
C LYS A 12 7.98 24.82 33.95
N TYR A 13 6.98 23.99 33.64
CA TYR A 13 6.99 23.15 32.46
C TYR A 13 7.54 23.99 31.30
N PRO A 14 8.65 23.58 30.64
CA PRO A 14 9.30 24.39 29.64
C PRO A 14 8.22 24.77 28.62
N ASN A 15 7.95 26.08 28.56
CA ASN A 15 6.82 26.66 27.85
C ASN A 15 6.65 25.94 26.50
N LYS A 16 5.41 25.52 26.20
CA LYS A 16 4.98 24.93 24.92
C LYS A 16 5.07 25.97 23.78
N LYS A 17 6.19 26.68 23.64
CA LYS A 17 6.43 27.62 22.55
C LYS A 17 6.50 26.81 21.25
N ARG A 18 5.70 27.25 20.27
CA ARG A 18 5.84 26.78 18.88
C ARG A 18 7.25 27.07 18.40
N LEU A 19 7.81 26.12 17.66
CA LEU A 19 9.04 26.33 16.91
C LEU A 19 8.80 27.42 15.86
N ASN A 20 9.76 28.32 15.71
CA ASN A 20 9.71 29.34 14.67
C ASN A 20 10.04 28.72 13.31
N GLN A 21 9.79 29.46 12.22
CA GLN A 21 9.97 28.93 10.87
C GLN A 21 11.41 28.54 10.55
N GLU A 22 12.40 29.32 11.03
CA GLU A 22 13.81 29.04 10.80
C GLU A 22 14.28 27.77 11.54
N GLN A 23 13.80 27.55 12.76
CA GLN A 23 14.02 26.33 13.53
C GLN A 23 13.42 25.12 12.81
N VAL A 24 12.20 25.26 12.27
CA VAL A 24 11.57 24.19 11.49
C VAL A 24 12.36 23.88 10.23
N LYS A 25 12.81 24.89 9.47
CA LYS A 25 13.64 24.68 8.27
C LYS A 25 14.92 23.91 8.56
N LEU A 26 15.61 24.23 9.65
CA LEU A 26 16.84 23.53 10.04
C LEU A 26 16.56 22.08 10.47
N LEU A 27 15.46 21.84 11.18
CA LEU A 27 15.02 20.49 11.53
C LEU A 27 14.61 19.68 10.29
N GLU A 28 13.95 20.31 9.32
CA GLU A 28 13.61 19.69 8.03
C GLU A 28 14.87 19.33 7.25
N ALA A 29 15.82 20.25 7.09
CA ALA A 29 17.09 19.97 6.42
C ALA A 29 17.84 18.78 7.06
N SER A 30 17.86 18.72 8.40
CA SER A 30 18.47 17.59 9.11
C SER A 30 17.65 16.30 9.02
N PHE A 31 16.33 16.36 8.84
CA PHE A 31 15.47 15.19 8.64
C PHE A 31 15.59 14.65 7.22
N GLU A 32 15.76 15.53 6.25
CA GLU A 32 16.02 15.20 4.86
C GLU A 32 17.29 14.35 4.70
N SER A 33 18.36 14.69 5.43
CA SER A 33 19.60 13.89 5.44
C SER A 33 19.46 12.56 6.17
N THR A 34 18.74 12.52 7.30
CA THR A 34 18.60 11.32 8.12
C THR A 34 17.24 11.29 8.81
N LYS A 35 16.41 10.30 8.46
CA LYS A 35 15.04 10.16 8.98
C LYS A 35 14.99 9.71 10.44
N LYS A 36 16.09 9.14 10.96
CA LYS A 36 16.28 8.74 12.36
C LYS A 36 17.00 9.85 13.13
N LEU A 37 16.51 10.15 14.33
CA LEU A 37 17.13 11.13 15.22
C LEU A 37 18.09 10.42 16.18
N GLU A 38 19.39 10.57 15.94
CA GLU A 38 20.42 10.07 16.85
C GLU A 38 20.58 10.94 18.09
N LEU A 39 21.05 10.35 19.20
CA LEU A 39 21.22 11.05 20.48
C LEU A 39 22.19 12.23 20.35
N GLN A 40 23.35 12.01 19.71
CA GLN A 40 24.35 13.06 19.50
C GLN A 40 23.79 14.20 18.65
N LYS A 41 23.14 13.88 17.53
CA LYS A 41 22.52 14.87 16.65
C LYS A 41 21.41 15.65 17.36
N LYS A 42 20.60 15.00 18.19
CA LYS A 42 19.58 15.65 19.02
C LYS A 42 20.18 16.70 19.95
N LEU A 43 21.29 16.37 20.62
CA LEU A 43 21.97 17.31 21.53
C LEU A 43 22.60 18.48 20.75
N GLN A 44 23.19 18.21 19.59
CA GLN A 44 23.71 19.24 18.69
C GLN A 44 22.60 20.21 18.25
N LEU A 45 21.50 19.69 17.69
CA LEU A 45 20.36 20.50 17.24
C LEU A 45 19.74 21.30 18.39
N SER A 46 19.70 20.72 19.60
CA SER A 46 19.22 21.43 20.78
C SER A 46 20.03 22.68 21.11
N LYS A 47 21.36 22.57 21.05
CA LYS A 47 22.28 23.68 21.28
C LYS A 47 22.18 24.72 20.17
N GLU A 48 22.19 24.29 18.91
CA GLU A 48 22.15 25.18 17.73
C GLU A 48 20.84 25.97 17.65
N LEU A 49 19.71 25.33 17.94
CA LEU A 49 18.38 25.94 17.80
C LEU A 49 17.88 26.62 19.07
N GLY A 50 18.55 26.41 20.21
CA GLY A 50 18.06 26.83 21.53
C GLY A 50 16.74 26.14 21.94
N VAL A 51 16.48 24.94 21.42
CA VAL A 51 15.23 24.20 21.60
C VAL A 51 15.47 23.02 22.56
N PRO A 52 14.59 22.77 23.54
CA PRO A 52 14.72 21.61 24.42
C PRO A 52 14.79 20.28 23.65
N PRO A 53 15.68 19.33 24.03
CA PRO A 53 15.83 18.05 23.33
C PRO A 53 14.52 17.28 23.17
N ARG A 54 13.61 17.40 24.15
CA ARG A 54 12.29 16.77 24.11
C ARG A 54 11.42 17.31 22.96
N GLN A 55 11.44 18.63 22.71
CA GLN A 55 10.68 19.21 21.61
C GLN A 55 11.20 18.73 20.25
N ILE A 56 12.53 18.58 20.12
CA ILE A 56 13.15 17.99 18.91
C ILE A 56 12.68 16.55 18.72
N SER A 57 12.69 15.73 19.77
CA SER A 57 12.16 14.36 19.72
C SER A 57 10.70 14.31 19.24
N ILE A 58 9.83 15.15 19.82
CA ILE A 58 8.41 15.21 19.45
C ILE A 58 8.26 15.69 17.99
N TRP A 59 9.03 16.69 17.58
CA TRP A 59 9.00 17.20 16.22
C TRP A 59 9.39 16.10 15.22
N TYR A 60 10.46 15.34 15.48
CA TYR A 60 10.88 14.22 14.63
C TYR A 60 9.83 13.11 14.57
N GLN A 61 9.17 12.79 15.70
CA GLN A 61 8.08 11.81 15.73
C GLN A 61 6.90 12.28 14.84
N ASN A 62 6.47 13.52 15.00
CA ASN A 62 5.38 14.10 14.21
C ASN A 62 5.76 14.19 12.72
N ARG A 63 7.01 14.55 12.41
CA ARG A 63 7.50 14.63 11.04
C ARG A 63 7.50 13.25 10.38
N ARG A 64 7.95 12.19 11.08
CA ARG A 64 7.86 10.81 10.59
C ARG A 64 6.41 10.37 10.35
N ALA A 65 5.49 10.69 11.25
CA ALA A 65 4.08 10.36 11.08
C ALA A 65 3.50 11.02 9.81
N ARG A 66 3.78 12.32 9.61
CA ARG A 66 3.35 13.05 8.40
C ARG A 66 3.98 12.48 7.13
N TRP A 67 5.28 12.18 7.15
CA TRP A 67 5.98 11.59 6.02
C TRP A 67 5.40 10.22 5.65
N LYS A 68 5.12 9.37 6.65
CA LYS A 68 4.47 8.07 6.41
C LYS A 68 3.10 8.24 5.77
N ASN A 69 2.27 9.16 6.29
CA ASN A 69 0.96 9.43 5.71
C ASN A 69 1.05 9.93 4.26
N GLN A 70 2.00 10.83 3.98
CA GLN A 70 2.22 11.34 2.62
C GLN A 70 2.68 10.23 1.66
N ASN A 71 3.56 9.33 2.11
CA ASN A 71 3.95 8.18 1.30
C ASN A 71 2.76 7.26 1.02
N LEU A 72 1.96 6.93 2.04
CA LEU A 72 0.78 6.09 1.86
C LEU A 72 -0.23 6.71 0.88
N GLU A 73 -0.44 8.02 0.95
CA GLU A 73 -1.29 8.75 0.02
C GLU A 73 -0.75 8.67 -1.42
N ASN A 74 0.56 8.85 -1.60
CA ASN A 74 1.20 8.70 -2.91
C ASN A 74 1.07 7.27 -3.45
N ASP A 75 1.30 6.26 -2.61
CA ASP A 75 1.19 4.85 -2.98
C ASP A 75 -0.24 4.49 -3.37
N TYR A 76 -1.23 4.98 -2.61
CA TYR A 76 -2.64 4.83 -2.93
C TYR A 76 -2.99 5.44 -4.30
N ASN A 77 -2.56 6.68 -4.55
CA ASN A 77 -2.79 7.36 -5.82
C ASN A 77 -2.13 6.61 -7.00
N ALA A 78 -0.92 6.10 -6.81
CA ALA A 78 -0.22 5.31 -7.82
C ALA A 78 -0.95 3.98 -8.10
N LEU A 79 -1.48 3.33 -7.07
CA LEU A 79 -2.27 2.11 -7.21
C LEU A 79 -3.61 2.38 -7.92
N GLN A 80 -4.28 3.47 -7.59
CA GLN A 80 -5.51 3.89 -8.24
C GLN A 80 -5.30 4.12 -9.73
N LEU A 81 -4.23 4.82 -10.13
CA LEU A 81 -3.90 5.03 -11.54
C LEU A 81 -3.65 3.70 -12.28
N LYS A 82 -2.96 2.75 -11.64
CA LYS A 82 -2.76 1.41 -12.21
C LYS A 82 -4.07 0.67 -12.43
N LEU A 83 -4.99 0.76 -11.46
CA LEU A 83 -6.32 0.16 -11.57
C LEU A 83 -7.10 0.76 -12.74
N GLU A 84 -7.13 2.08 -12.86
CA GLU A 84 -7.81 2.79 -13.97
C GLU A 84 -7.27 2.37 -15.33
N ASN A 85 -5.95 2.27 -15.47
CA ASN A 85 -5.30 1.80 -16.69
C ASN A 85 -5.68 0.35 -17.02
N ALA A 86 -5.61 -0.55 -16.03
CA ALA A 86 -5.96 -1.96 -16.22
C ALA A 86 -7.44 -2.14 -16.59
N LEU A 87 -8.34 -1.34 -16.02
CA LEU A 87 -9.77 -1.35 -16.37
C LEU A 87 -9.98 -0.87 -17.82
N SER A 88 -9.25 0.16 -18.26
CA SER A 88 -9.30 0.64 -19.65
C SER A 88 -8.81 -0.41 -20.63
N GLU A 89 -7.67 -1.06 -20.32
CA GLU A 89 -7.11 -2.14 -21.14
C GLU A 89 -8.06 -3.32 -21.23
N LYS A 90 -8.61 -3.77 -20.09
CA LYS A 90 -9.62 -4.83 -20.05
C LYS A 90 -10.81 -4.49 -20.95
N MET A 91 -11.34 -3.29 -20.87
CA MET A 91 -12.47 -2.85 -21.69
C MET A 91 -12.14 -2.89 -23.20
N GLN A 92 -10.90 -2.52 -23.58
CA GLN A 92 -10.45 -2.59 -24.96
C GLN A 92 -10.34 -4.04 -25.45
N LEU A 93 -9.75 -4.91 -24.64
CA LEU A 93 -9.63 -6.35 -24.94
C LEU A 93 -11.00 -7.03 -25.03
N GLU A 94 -11.95 -6.69 -24.16
CA GLU A 94 -13.33 -7.19 -24.23
C GLU A 94 -14.01 -6.77 -25.55
N LYS A 95 -13.77 -5.53 -26.01
CA LYS A 95 -14.29 -5.07 -27.31
C LYS A 95 -13.63 -5.80 -28.49
N GLU A 96 -12.32 -6.00 -28.44
CA GLU A 96 -11.58 -6.72 -29.49
C GLU A 96 -11.99 -8.20 -29.57
N THR A 97 -12.14 -8.85 -28.42
CA THR A 97 -12.58 -10.26 -28.35
C THR A 97 -14.01 -10.43 -28.88
N GLU A 98 -14.93 -9.51 -28.57
CA GLU A 98 -16.28 -9.48 -29.13
C GLU A 98 -16.24 -9.34 -30.66
N PHE A 99 -15.44 -8.38 -31.16
CA PHE A 99 -15.29 -8.15 -32.59
C PHE A 99 -14.74 -9.38 -33.32
N LEU A 100 -13.65 -9.97 -32.82
CA LEU A 100 -13.02 -11.16 -33.39
C LEU A 100 -13.96 -12.38 -33.35
N ARG A 101 -14.73 -12.53 -32.28
CA ARG A 101 -15.73 -13.60 -32.18
C ARG A 101 -16.81 -13.45 -33.27
N GLY A 102 -17.26 -12.23 -33.54
CA GLY A 102 -18.20 -11.94 -34.62
C GLY A 102 -17.62 -12.19 -36.03
N GLU A 103 -16.36 -11.83 -36.27
CA GLU A 103 -15.65 -12.17 -37.53
C GLU A 103 -15.54 -13.69 -37.72
N LEU A 104 -15.14 -14.41 -36.66
CA LEU A 104 -15.02 -15.87 -36.69
C LEU A 104 -16.37 -16.53 -36.99
N GLN A 105 -17.45 -16.05 -36.36
CA GLN A 105 -18.79 -16.55 -36.61
C GLN A 105 -19.19 -16.36 -38.09
N ARG A 106 -18.97 -15.18 -38.66
CA ARG A 106 -19.25 -14.90 -40.08
C ARG A 106 -18.42 -15.77 -41.03
N ALA A 107 -17.14 -15.95 -40.75
CA ALA A 107 -16.27 -16.82 -41.53
C ALA A 107 -16.76 -18.28 -41.49
N ASN A 108 -17.19 -18.75 -40.31
CA ASN A 108 -17.75 -20.09 -40.14
C ASN A 108 -19.07 -20.26 -40.91
N GLU A 109 -19.98 -19.28 -40.84
CA GLU A 109 -21.22 -19.26 -41.62
C GLU A 109 -20.95 -19.29 -43.13
N MET A 110 -19.94 -18.54 -43.61
CA MET A 110 -19.52 -18.54 -45.01
C MET A 110 -18.97 -19.92 -45.46
N LEU A 111 -18.15 -20.56 -44.63
CA LEU A 111 -17.64 -21.92 -44.91
C LEU A 111 -18.77 -22.95 -45.00
N ILE A 112 -19.75 -22.87 -44.10
CA ILE A 112 -20.93 -23.73 -44.12
C ILE A 112 -21.72 -23.53 -45.42
N ALA A 113 -21.92 -22.27 -45.84
CA ALA A 113 -22.64 -21.94 -47.08
C ALA A 113 -21.91 -22.45 -48.35
N ILE A 114 -20.58 -22.36 -48.39
CA ILE A 114 -19.77 -22.89 -49.51
C ILE A 114 -19.85 -24.41 -49.57
N ASN A 115 -19.73 -25.10 -48.43
CA ASN A 115 -19.80 -26.56 -48.37
C ASN A 115 -21.19 -27.09 -48.74
N SER A 116 -22.26 -26.36 -48.37
CA SER A 116 -23.64 -26.72 -48.76
C SER A 116 -23.97 -26.38 -50.22
N GLY A 117 -23.23 -25.47 -50.86
CA GLY A 117 -23.29 -25.25 -52.32
C GLY A 117 -22.44 -26.23 -53.15
N ALA A 118 -21.50 -26.94 -52.54
CA ALA A 118 -20.50 -27.74 -53.25
C ALA A 118 -20.76 -29.25 -53.31
N GLN A 119 -21.75 -29.82 -52.63
CA GLN A 119 -21.99 -31.27 -52.71
C GLN A 119 -23.47 -31.68 -52.81
N GLY A 120 -23.91 -31.84 -54.06
CA GLY A 120 -24.44 -33.15 -54.42
C GLY A 120 -23.30 -34.16 -54.31
N GLN A 121 -23.43 -35.09 -53.36
CA GLN A 121 -22.50 -36.17 -52.99
C GLN A 121 -21.17 -35.66 -52.38
N ILE A 122 -20.96 -35.77 -51.07
CA ILE A 122 -20.45 -36.97 -50.39
C ILE A 122 -20.93 -36.99 -48.91
N ARG A 123 -21.69 -38.05 -48.62
CA ARG A 123 -21.76 -38.89 -47.40
C ARG A 123 -21.51 -38.22 -46.04
N GLU A 124 -22.62 -38.07 -45.33
CA GLU A 124 -22.82 -38.30 -43.89
C GLU A 124 -21.56 -38.69 -43.11
N PHE A 125 -21.08 -37.78 -42.27
CA PHE A 125 -20.60 -38.18 -40.96
C PHE A 125 -21.74 -37.90 -39.98
N SER A 126 -22.34 -38.99 -39.49
CA SER A 126 -23.57 -39.00 -38.70
C SER A 126 -23.48 -38.10 -37.46
N LEU A 127 -24.27 -37.04 -37.42
CA LEU A 127 -24.77 -36.48 -36.17
C LEU A 127 -25.91 -37.37 -35.70
N SER A 128 -25.59 -38.42 -34.93
CA SER A 128 -26.61 -39.11 -34.15
C SER A 128 -26.97 -38.23 -32.96
N SER A 129 -28.17 -37.65 -33.03
CA SER A 129 -28.87 -37.08 -31.88
C SER A 129 -29.06 -38.17 -30.82
N SER A 130 -28.26 -38.11 -29.75
CA SER A 130 -28.57 -38.75 -28.47
C SER A 130 -28.37 -37.71 -27.38
N CYS A 131 -29.48 -37.35 -26.74
CA CYS A 131 -29.53 -36.51 -25.57
C CYS A 131 -28.98 -37.27 -24.34
N CYS A 132 -27.67 -37.20 -24.11
CA CYS A 132 -27.04 -37.34 -22.79
C CYS A 132 -25.52 -37.12 -22.85
N ASP A 133 -25.08 -36.16 -22.04
CA ASP A 133 -23.77 -35.97 -21.40
C ASP A 133 -22.44 -35.98 -22.19
N GLN A 134 -21.78 -34.81 -22.09
CA GLN A 134 -20.36 -34.59 -21.83
C GLN A 134 -19.33 -35.25 -22.77
N ASP A 135 -18.76 -34.43 -23.66
CA ASP A 135 -17.30 -34.35 -23.82
C ASP A 135 -16.95 -33.03 -24.51
N VAL A 136 -16.83 -32.00 -23.69
CA VAL A 136 -16.33 -30.70 -24.11
C VAL A 136 -14.84 -30.83 -24.35
N ILE A 137 -14.44 -30.46 -25.57
CA ILE A 137 -13.07 -30.31 -26.04
C ILE A 137 -12.16 -29.85 -24.89
N SER A 138 -11.19 -30.69 -24.56
CA SER A 138 -10.11 -30.45 -23.63
C SER A 138 -9.30 -29.23 -24.09
N TYR A 139 -9.75 -28.04 -23.70
CA TYR A 139 -8.80 -27.03 -23.27
C TYR A 139 -8.19 -27.63 -22.01
N THR A 140 -6.94 -28.11 -22.11
CA THR A 140 -6.13 -28.30 -20.92
C THR A 140 -6.15 -26.97 -20.19
N SER A 141 -6.97 -26.89 -19.15
CA SER A 141 -6.89 -25.87 -18.12
C SER A 141 -5.46 -25.91 -17.67
N THR A 142 -4.66 -24.99 -18.19
CA THR A 142 -3.48 -24.56 -17.46
C THR A 142 -4.08 -23.98 -16.20
N THR A 143 -4.11 -24.80 -15.14
CA THR A 143 -4.29 -24.30 -13.80
C THR A 143 -3.20 -23.27 -13.66
N TRP A 144 -3.56 -22.00 -13.78
CA TRP A 144 -2.76 -20.92 -13.25
C TRP A 144 -2.70 -21.22 -11.76
N VAL A 145 -1.65 -21.95 -11.39
CA VAL A 145 -1.28 -22.11 -10.01
C VAL A 145 -1.10 -20.67 -9.56
N HIS A 146 -2.03 -20.18 -8.75
CA HIS A 146 -1.80 -19.01 -7.95
C HIS A 146 -0.57 -19.38 -7.10
N THR A 147 0.61 -19.07 -7.62
CA THR A 147 1.73 -18.77 -6.75
C THR A 147 1.28 -17.53 -6.04
N ASP A 148 0.69 -17.74 -4.85
CA ASP A 148 0.69 -16.74 -3.81
C ASP A 148 2.15 -16.33 -3.64
N HIS A 149 2.55 -15.32 -4.40
CA HIS A 149 3.68 -14.51 -4.04
C HIS A 149 3.19 -13.81 -2.78
N GLU A 150 3.44 -14.45 -1.64
CA GLU A 150 3.55 -13.78 -0.36
C GLU A 150 4.48 -12.60 -0.61
N VAL A 151 3.88 -11.45 -0.89
CA VAL A 151 4.60 -10.19 -0.85
C VAL A 151 4.97 -10.06 0.61
N ASN A 152 6.21 -10.42 0.91
CA ASN A 152 6.77 -10.38 2.24
C ASN A 152 6.82 -8.91 2.70
N TYR A 153 5.71 -8.46 3.29
CA TYR A 153 5.62 -7.21 4.03
C TYR A 153 6.19 -7.33 5.45
N ASN A 154 6.73 -8.50 5.83
CA ASN A 154 7.17 -8.79 7.20
C ASN A 154 8.55 -8.22 7.53
N LEU A 155 9.39 -7.90 6.54
CA LEU A 155 10.72 -7.34 6.78
C LEU A 155 10.72 -5.97 7.50
N GLN A 156 9.61 -5.20 7.45
CA GLN A 156 9.54 -3.90 8.12
C GLN A 156 8.85 -3.94 9.48
N PHE A 157 8.09 -5.01 9.78
CA PHE A 157 7.40 -5.16 11.06
C PHE A 157 8.35 -5.70 12.14
N ASP A 158 9.30 -6.57 11.77
CA ASP A 158 10.36 -7.04 12.67
C ASP A 158 11.29 -5.89 13.11
N GLU A 159 11.57 -4.93 12.21
CA GLU A 159 12.28 -3.69 12.54
C GLU A 159 11.47 -2.78 13.50
N LEU A 160 10.14 -2.80 13.40
CA LEU A 160 9.24 -2.06 14.29
C LEU A 160 9.22 -2.69 15.70
N TYR A 161 9.21 -4.02 15.80
CA TYR A 161 9.21 -4.74 17.09
C TYR A 161 10.56 -4.58 17.82
N ALA A 162 11.68 -4.61 17.09
CA ALA A 162 13.01 -4.30 17.63
C ALA A 162 13.16 -2.83 18.09
N MET A 163 12.42 -1.90 17.49
CA MET A 163 12.41 -0.47 17.88
C MET A 163 11.45 -0.13 19.03
N ILE A 164 10.42 -0.93 19.27
CA ILE A 164 9.46 -0.71 20.36
C ILE A 164 9.96 -1.31 21.68
N GLY A 165 10.97 -2.20 21.66
CA GLY A 165 11.86 -2.52 22.78
C GLY A 165 11.19 -2.38 24.15
N VAL A 166 10.20 -3.24 24.43
CA VAL A 166 9.63 -3.35 25.77
C VAL A 166 10.69 -4.06 26.61
N GLU A 167 11.63 -3.28 27.16
CA GLU A 167 12.39 -3.76 28.30
C GLU A 167 11.38 -4.01 29.43
N GLU A 168 11.29 -5.27 29.86
CA GLU A 168 10.59 -5.69 31.07
C GLU A 168 11.25 -5.05 32.31
N GLY A 169 11.00 -3.76 32.50
CA GLY A 169 11.27 -3.02 33.72
C GLY A 169 9.99 -2.96 34.53
N SER A 170 9.82 -3.91 35.44
CA SER A 170 8.79 -3.93 36.47
C SER A 170 8.53 -2.54 37.06
N ASN A 171 7.32 -2.00 36.87
CA ASN A 171 6.65 -1.20 37.89
C ASN A 171 5.14 -1.23 37.67
N LYS A 172 4.52 -2.14 38.42
CA LYS A 172 3.09 -2.16 38.71
C LYS A 172 2.66 -0.77 39.21
N CYS A 173 1.60 -0.23 38.63
CA CYS A 173 0.39 0.15 39.36
C CYS A 173 -0.65 0.71 38.38
N TYR A 174 -1.67 -0.10 38.15
CA TYR A 174 -2.99 0.33 37.70
C TYR A 174 -3.59 1.32 38.70
N SER A 175 -4.26 2.38 38.22
CA SER A 175 -5.55 2.87 38.75
C SER A 175 -6.04 4.04 37.87
N THR A 176 -6.98 3.81 36.95
CA THR A 176 -8.46 4.02 37.03
C THR A 176 -8.91 5.47 36.84
N TRP A 177 -9.64 5.64 35.72
CA TRP A 177 -10.45 6.76 35.22
C TRP A 177 -9.73 7.97 34.62
#